data_AF-A0A7G8Q1L2-F1
#
_entry.id   AF-A0A7G8Q1L2-F1
#
_cell.length_a   1.000
_cell.length_b   1.000
_cell.length_c   1.000
_cell.angle_alpha   90.00
_cell.angle_beta   90.00
_cell.angle_gamma   90.00
#
_symmetry.space_group_name_H-M   'P 1'
#
loop_
_entity.id
_entity.type
_entity.pdbx_description
1 polymer ?
#
loop_
_entity_poly.entity_id
_entity_poly.type
_entity_poly.pdbx_seq_one_letter_code
_entity_poly.pdbx_strand_id
1 'polypeptide(L)'
;MTAIHDAVRIQGLRPAGMLLIGLPLLGMLVLAHHPTTQAHDVQALQQQLVAVTLHSRLVHGALILMQCALLYAQLSWLQARDLRRGLPRAAALMLVLGAIGVIGAALVDGFVVTAPAMYPHDDAMHLVTMEQLVRFAATLNQTLILAGEAATSIGIVMLALDLLSLEPLARAAGIAGVVLGAGTLVALFSGLLTLHLHGMQMLFAAQSVWLLWLGIVVVRRPSREAT
;
A
#
# COMPACT_ATOMS: atom_id res chain seq x y z
N MET A 1 4.18 -38.49 -3.49
CA MET A 1 4.57 -37.21 -4.14
C MET A 1 3.93 -35.97 -3.53
N THR A 2 2.91 -36.08 -2.68
CA THR A 2 2.25 -34.93 -2.02
C THR A 2 3.11 -34.29 -0.91
N ALA A 3 3.76 -35.10 -0.06
CA ALA A 3 4.53 -34.59 1.09
C ALA A 3 5.71 -33.66 0.73
N ILE A 4 6.41 -33.90 -0.39
CA ILE A 4 7.53 -33.04 -0.83
C ILE A 4 7.01 -31.68 -1.34
N HIS A 5 5.85 -31.65 -2.00
CA HIS A 5 5.23 -30.40 -2.44
C HIS A 5 4.75 -29.55 -1.26
N ASP A 6 4.27 -30.20 -0.19
CA ASP A 6 3.80 -29.51 1.01
C ASP A 6 4.97 -28.89 1.80
N ALA A 7 6.10 -29.59 1.91
CA ALA A 7 7.30 -29.12 2.60
C ALA A 7 7.90 -27.83 1.99
N VAL A 8 8.07 -27.83 0.66
CA VAL A 8 8.60 -26.66 -0.09
C VAL A 8 7.66 -25.45 0.05
N ARG A 9 6.34 -25.68 0.11
CA ARG A 9 5.34 -24.63 0.24
C ARG A 9 5.38 -23.93 1.60
N ILE A 10 5.76 -24.64 2.65
CA ILE A 10 5.77 -24.11 4.02
C ILE A 10 7.04 -23.30 4.32
N GLN A 11 8.20 -23.72 3.81
CA GLN A 11 9.45 -22.99 4.01
C GLN A 11 9.39 -21.55 3.44
N GLY A 12 8.56 -21.32 2.41
CA GLY A 12 8.32 -20.00 1.84
C GLY A 12 7.48 -19.05 2.70
N LEU A 13 6.75 -19.53 3.71
CA LEU A 13 5.83 -18.68 4.49
C LEU A 13 6.51 -17.89 5.60
N ARG A 14 7.59 -18.40 6.21
CA ARG A 14 8.31 -17.66 7.26
C ARG A 14 8.90 -16.35 6.75
N PRO A 15 9.61 -16.33 5.59
CA PRO A 15 10.06 -15.07 4.99
C PRO A 15 8.89 -14.11 4.69
N ALA A 16 7.77 -14.61 4.15
CA ALA A 16 6.59 -13.79 3.91
C ALA A 16 6.05 -13.16 5.21
N GLY A 17 5.94 -13.94 6.29
CA GLY A 17 5.53 -13.44 7.60
C GLY A 17 6.50 -12.40 8.17
N MET A 18 7.82 -12.58 8.00
CA MET A 18 8.82 -11.58 8.39
C MET A 18 8.69 -10.28 7.58
N LEU A 19 8.42 -10.36 6.27
CA LEU A 19 8.18 -9.18 5.44
C LEU A 19 6.92 -8.42 5.89
N LEU A 20 5.84 -9.12 6.22
CA LEU A 20 4.62 -8.54 6.78
C LEU A 20 4.83 -7.85 8.14
N ILE A 21 5.90 -8.21 8.86
CA ILE A 21 6.28 -7.55 10.12
C ILE A 21 7.23 -6.37 9.85
N GLY A 22 8.30 -6.57 9.09
CA GLY A 22 9.36 -5.58 8.93
C GLY A 22 8.97 -4.43 8.00
N LEU A 23 8.30 -4.71 6.89
CA LEU A 23 8.01 -3.70 5.87
C LEU A 23 7.00 -2.63 6.32
N PRO A 24 5.92 -2.93 7.06
CA PRO A 24 5.04 -1.87 7.55
C PRO A 24 5.74 -0.91 8.52
N LEU A 25 6.61 -1.43 9.40
CA LEU A 25 7.41 -0.60 10.30
C LEU A 25 8.37 0.32 9.53
N LEU A 26 9.09 -0.25 8.56
CA LEU A 26 10.00 0.50 7.71
C LEU A 26 9.24 1.51 6.84
N GLY A 27 8.08 1.13 6.31
CA GLY A 27 7.20 2.00 5.54
C GLY A 27 6.73 3.21 6.36
N MET A 28 6.39 3.03 7.64
CA MET A 28 6.03 4.15 8.52
C MET A 28 7.20 5.13 8.69
N LEU A 29 8.43 4.62 8.81
CA LEU A 29 9.64 5.46 8.86
C LEU A 29 9.88 6.22 7.55
N VAL A 30 9.72 5.56 6.41
CA VAL A 30 9.88 6.20 5.09
C VAL A 30 8.80 7.26 4.86
N LEU A 31 7.54 6.96 5.22
CA LEU A 31 6.41 7.87 5.08
C LEU A 31 6.55 9.11 5.97
N ALA A 32 7.21 8.99 7.13
CA ALA A 32 7.54 10.14 7.98
C ALA A 32 8.50 11.15 7.30
N HIS A 33 9.22 10.72 6.26
CA HIS A 33 10.09 11.57 5.44
C HIS A 33 9.43 11.98 4.12
N HIS A 34 8.11 11.77 3.94
CA HIS A 34 7.41 12.18 2.72
C HIS A 34 7.50 13.71 2.54
N PRO A 35 7.99 14.19 1.38
CA PRO A 35 8.18 15.62 1.16
C PRO A 35 6.83 16.34 1.03
N THR A 36 6.74 17.52 1.66
CA THR A 36 5.57 18.40 1.54
C THR A 36 5.99 19.75 0.98
N THR A 37 5.10 20.38 0.22
CA THR A 37 5.27 21.74 -0.27
C THR A 37 4.29 22.65 0.45
N GLN A 38 4.72 23.90 0.72
CA GLN A 38 3.93 24.94 1.40
C GLN A 38 3.97 26.25 0.61
N ALA A 39 4.12 26.15 -0.72
CA ALA A 39 4.20 27.31 -1.59
C ALA A 39 2.83 28.01 -1.72
N HIS A 40 2.86 29.34 -1.74
CA HIS A 40 1.67 30.18 -1.89
C HIS A 40 1.52 30.76 -3.30
N ASP A 41 2.55 30.64 -4.14
CA ASP A 41 2.56 31.04 -5.54
C ASP A 41 3.31 30.01 -6.39
N VAL A 42 3.14 30.11 -7.70
CA VAL A 42 3.68 29.13 -8.67
C VAL A 42 5.21 29.16 -8.74
N GLN A 43 5.84 30.31 -8.53
CA GLN A 43 7.29 30.46 -8.57
C GLN A 43 7.94 29.80 -7.34
N ALA A 44 7.40 30.06 -6.15
CA ALA A 44 7.81 29.39 -4.92
C ALA A 44 7.56 27.88 -4.99
N LEU A 45 6.47 27.44 -5.62
CA LEU A 45 6.18 26.03 -5.83
C LEU A 45 7.25 25.36 -6.68
N GLN A 46 7.63 25.99 -7.80
CA GLN A 46 8.70 25.48 -8.66
C GLN A 46 10.01 25.31 -7.90
N GLN A 47 10.44 26.33 -7.15
CA GLN A 47 11.68 26.29 -6.36
C GLN A 47 11.65 25.16 -5.31
N GLN A 48 10.53 25.00 -4.60
CA GLN A 48 10.36 23.91 -3.64
C GLN A 48 10.38 22.54 -4.34
N LEU A 49 9.69 22.38 -5.47
CA LEU A 49 9.69 21.14 -6.24
C LEU A 49 11.10 20.75 -6.70
N VAL A 50 11.91 21.69 -7.21
CA VAL A 50 13.31 21.45 -7.55
C VAL A 50 14.08 20.93 -6.33
N ALA A 51 13.96 21.62 -5.19
CA ALA A 51 14.68 21.28 -3.97
C ALA A 51 14.33 19.88 -3.43
N VAL A 52 13.09 19.42 -3.61
CA VAL A 52 12.63 18.12 -3.10
C VAL A 52 12.61 17.00 -4.13
N THR A 53 12.95 17.27 -5.41
CA THR A 53 12.77 16.30 -6.51
C THR A 53 13.50 14.97 -6.24
N LEU A 54 14.79 15.02 -5.90
CA LEU A 54 15.57 13.80 -5.65
C LEU A 54 15.03 13.03 -4.44
N HIS A 55 14.76 13.74 -3.34
CA HIS A 55 14.22 13.14 -2.12
C HIS A 55 12.86 12.48 -2.36
N SER A 56 11.97 13.15 -3.09
CA SER A 56 10.65 12.62 -3.47
C SER A 56 10.76 11.33 -4.27
N ARG A 57 11.63 11.29 -5.28
CA ARG A 57 11.84 10.09 -6.11
C ARG A 57 12.38 8.92 -5.31
N LEU A 58 13.30 9.16 -4.38
CA LEU A 58 13.88 8.12 -3.53
C LEU A 58 12.83 7.57 -2.56
N VAL A 59 12.08 8.43 -1.87
CA VAL A 59 11.01 8.04 -0.94
C VAL A 59 9.95 7.22 -1.67
N HIS A 60 9.41 7.72 -2.78
CA HIS A 60 8.38 7.00 -3.53
C HIS A 60 8.89 5.73 -4.20
N GLY A 61 10.11 5.73 -4.74
CA GLY A 61 10.74 4.53 -5.28
C GLY A 61 10.89 3.43 -4.22
N ALA A 62 11.31 3.79 -3.00
CA ALA A 62 11.39 2.88 -1.88
C ALA A 62 9.99 2.34 -1.49
N LEU A 63 8.98 3.20 -1.38
CA LEU A 63 7.61 2.80 -1.06
C LEU A 63 7.02 1.85 -2.13
N ILE A 64 7.30 2.07 -3.42
CA ILE A 64 6.88 1.16 -4.50
C ILE A 64 7.49 -0.23 -4.32
N LEU A 65 8.79 -0.32 -4.05
CA LEU A 65 9.46 -1.61 -3.81
C LEU A 65 8.90 -2.31 -2.57
N MET A 66 8.65 -1.56 -1.49
CA MET A 66 8.03 -2.10 -0.27
C MET A 66 6.61 -2.60 -0.54
N GLN A 67 5.82 -1.86 -1.32
CA GLN A 67 4.47 -2.27 -1.70
C GLN A 67 4.48 -3.58 -2.52
N CYS A 68 5.41 -3.72 -3.47
CA CYS A 68 5.60 -4.96 -4.22
C CYS A 68 5.97 -6.14 -3.30
N ALA A 69 6.87 -5.93 -2.34
CA ALA A 69 7.29 -6.96 -1.39
C ALA A 69 6.18 -7.34 -0.39
N LEU A 70 5.37 -6.37 0.05
CA LEU A 70 4.18 -6.60 0.87
C LEU A 70 3.13 -7.42 0.10
N LEU A 71 2.84 -7.03 -1.16
CA LEU A 71 1.93 -7.78 -2.03
C LEU A 71 2.44 -9.21 -2.23
N TYR A 72 3.72 -9.40 -2.51
CA TYR A 72 4.33 -10.73 -2.61
C TYR A 72 4.10 -11.56 -1.35
N ALA A 73 4.29 -10.98 -0.16
CA ALA A 73 4.10 -11.68 1.11
C ALA A 73 2.63 -12.07 1.34
N GLN A 74 1.69 -11.17 1.04
CA GLN A 74 0.25 -11.44 1.11
C GLN A 74 -0.19 -12.52 0.11
N LEU A 75 0.29 -12.46 -1.13
CA LEU A 75 0.00 -13.46 -2.16
C LEU A 75 0.60 -14.83 -1.81
N SER A 76 1.80 -14.86 -1.24
CA SER A 76 2.43 -16.10 -0.76
C SER A 76 1.57 -16.77 0.31
N TRP A 77 1.02 -15.98 1.24
CA TRP A 77 0.05 -16.48 2.23
C TRP A 77 -1.23 -16.99 1.57
N LEU A 78 -1.85 -16.21 0.69
CA LEU A 78 -3.08 -16.59 -0.01
C LEU A 78 -2.90 -17.84 -0.88
N GLN A 79 -1.72 -18.03 -1.48
CA GLN A 79 -1.37 -19.24 -2.22
C GLN A 79 -1.35 -20.48 -1.32
N ALA A 80 -0.80 -20.37 -0.11
CA ALA A 80 -0.85 -21.44 0.88
C ALA A 80 -2.29 -21.75 1.36
N ARG A 81 -3.20 -20.79 1.24
CA ARG A 81 -4.65 -20.95 1.51
C ARG A 81 -5.47 -21.53 0.35
N ASP A 82 -4.80 -21.88 -0.75
CA ASP A 82 -5.37 -22.37 -2.01
C ASP A 82 -6.21 -21.31 -2.77
N LEU A 83 -5.58 -20.69 -3.78
CA LEU A 83 -6.19 -19.72 -4.69
C LEU A 83 -7.31 -20.29 -5.57
N ARG A 84 -7.57 -21.61 -5.55
CA ARG A 84 -8.75 -22.18 -6.23
C ARG A 84 -10.04 -21.88 -5.49
N ARG A 85 -9.97 -21.55 -4.19
CA ARG A 85 -11.12 -21.19 -3.36
C ARG A 85 -11.54 -19.75 -3.66
N GLY A 86 -12.85 -19.49 -3.64
CA GLY A 86 -13.42 -18.20 -4.04
C GLY A 86 -12.87 -16.99 -3.27
N LEU A 87 -12.82 -17.08 -1.94
CA LEU A 87 -12.39 -15.97 -1.07
C LEU A 87 -10.90 -15.62 -1.23
N PRO A 88 -9.93 -16.56 -1.11
CA PRO A 88 -8.52 -16.25 -1.33
C PRO A 88 -8.22 -15.69 -2.73
N ARG A 89 -8.91 -16.20 -3.76
CA ARG A 89 -8.77 -15.70 -5.14
C ARG A 89 -9.25 -14.26 -5.28
N ALA A 90 -10.43 -13.98 -4.73
CA ALA A 90 -11.01 -12.64 -4.79
C ALA A 90 -10.14 -11.64 -3.98
N ALA A 91 -9.65 -12.04 -2.81
CA ALA A 91 -8.69 -11.25 -2.03
C ALA A 91 -7.41 -10.94 -2.84
N ALA A 92 -6.82 -11.97 -3.46
CA ALA A 92 -5.61 -11.79 -4.27
C ALA A 92 -5.82 -10.80 -5.43
N LEU A 93 -6.93 -10.94 -6.17
CA LEU A 93 -7.28 -10.02 -7.25
C LEU A 93 -7.41 -8.58 -6.75
N MET A 94 -8.15 -8.37 -5.66
CA MET A 94 -8.40 -7.04 -5.11
C MET A 94 -7.12 -6.41 -4.54
N LEU A 95 -6.25 -7.19 -3.88
CA LEU A 95 -4.95 -6.71 -3.42
C LEU A 95 -4.01 -6.33 -4.57
N VAL A 96 -4.01 -7.09 -5.68
CA VAL A 96 -3.24 -6.75 -6.88
C VAL A 96 -3.75 -5.45 -7.51
N LEU A 97 -5.06 -5.30 -7.68
CA LEU A 97 -5.67 -4.08 -8.19
C LEU A 97 -5.38 -2.88 -7.28
N GLY A 98 -5.47 -3.09 -5.96
CA GLY A 98 -5.12 -2.09 -4.97
C GLY A 98 -3.66 -1.65 -5.09
N ALA A 99 -2.74 -2.61 -5.14
CA ALA A 99 -1.32 -2.33 -5.32
C ALA A 99 -1.02 -1.57 -6.62
N ILE A 100 -1.68 -1.90 -7.74
CA ILE A 100 -1.54 -1.15 -9.00
C ILE A 100 -1.97 0.31 -8.81
N GLY A 101 -3.11 0.56 -8.14
CA GLY A 101 -3.58 1.91 -7.84
C GLY A 101 -2.61 2.69 -6.96
N VAL A 102 -2.13 2.09 -5.86
CA VAL A 102 -1.17 2.73 -4.93
C VAL A 102 0.19 2.99 -5.61
N ILE A 103 0.71 2.04 -6.39
CA ILE A 103 1.97 2.22 -7.13
C ILE A 103 1.80 3.32 -8.20
N GLY A 104 0.66 3.34 -8.90
CA GLY A 104 0.33 4.39 -9.85
C GLY A 104 0.31 5.77 -9.21
N ALA A 105 -0.32 5.91 -8.05
CA ALA A 105 -0.33 7.13 -7.26
C ALA A 105 1.10 7.55 -6.87
N ALA A 106 1.89 6.65 -6.30
CA ALA A 106 3.28 6.92 -5.92
C ALA A 106 4.18 7.33 -7.11
N LEU A 107 3.93 6.77 -8.30
CA LEU A 107 4.61 7.18 -9.53
C LEU A 107 4.25 8.62 -9.92
N VAL A 108 2.97 8.98 -9.84
CA VAL A 108 2.51 10.33 -10.17
C VAL A 108 3.09 11.34 -9.18
N ASP A 109 2.96 11.11 -7.88
CA ASP A 109 3.43 12.03 -6.83
C ASP A 109 4.97 12.16 -6.80
N GLY A 110 5.68 11.02 -6.85
CA GLY A 110 7.14 11.00 -6.75
C GLY A 110 7.86 11.49 -8.00
N PHE A 111 7.32 11.17 -9.19
CA PHE A 111 8.06 11.32 -10.45
C PHE A 111 7.39 12.29 -11.42
N VAL A 112 6.06 12.24 -11.59
CA VAL A 112 5.35 13.09 -12.56
C VAL A 112 5.24 14.52 -12.05
N VAL A 113 4.83 14.72 -10.79
CA VAL A 113 4.67 16.07 -10.20
C VAL A 113 6.01 16.83 -10.17
N THR A 114 7.12 16.14 -9.95
CA THR A 114 8.45 16.78 -9.83
C THR A 114 9.14 17.01 -11.18
N ALA A 115 8.72 16.34 -12.25
CA ALA A 115 9.39 16.43 -13.55
C ALA A 115 9.38 17.85 -14.19
N PRO A 116 8.25 18.58 -14.22
CA PRO A 116 8.19 19.92 -14.81
C PRO A 116 9.17 20.93 -14.17
N ALA A 117 9.47 20.77 -12.88
CA ALA A 117 10.33 21.70 -12.15
C ALA A 117 11.79 21.69 -12.63
N MET A 118 12.22 20.63 -13.32
CA MET A 118 13.61 20.43 -13.76
C MET A 118 13.95 21.12 -15.09
N TYR A 119 12.98 21.70 -15.79
CA TYR A 119 13.21 22.33 -17.08
C TYR A 119 13.54 23.83 -16.90
N PRO A 120 14.57 24.37 -17.60
CA PRO A 120 14.98 25.77 -17.50
C PRO A 120 13.97 26.68 -18.21
N HIS A 121 13.51 27.75 -17.55
CA HIS A 121 12.36 28.55 -18.00
C HIS A 121 12.58 30.06 -17.79
N ASP A 122 12.36 30.85 -18.85
CA ASP A 122 12.49 32.31 -18.86
C ASP A 122 11.16 33.05 -19.22
N ASP A 123 10.04 32.33 -19.42
CA ASP A 123 8.77 32.93 -19.89
C ASP A 123 7.55 32.58 -19.00
N ALA A 124 6.62 33.52 -18.86
CA ALA A 124 5.40 33.43 -18.06
C ALA A 124 4.46 32.29 -18.50
N MET A 125 4.45 31.95 -19.80
CA MET A 125 3.64 30.85 -20.34
C MET A 125 4.05 29.48 -19.75
N HIS A 126 5.30 29.32 -19.32
CA HIS A 126 5.75 28.10 -18.67
C HIS A 126 5.13 27.90 -17.29
N LEU A 127 5.00 28.97 -16.50
CA LEU A 127 4.43 28.89 -15.14
C LEU A 127 2.97 28.45 -15.18
N VAL A 128 2.18 28.98 -16.13
CA VAL A 128 0.78 28.58 -16.34
C VAL A 128 0.69 27.09 -16.71
N THR A 129 1.54 26.64 -17.64
CA THR A 129 1.57 25.25 -18.07
C THR A 129 1.97 24.31 -16.93
N MET A 130 2.99 24.69 -16.14
CA MET A 130 3.43 23.93 -14.97
C MET A 130 2.30 23.81 -13.94
N GLU A 131 1.60 24.90 -13.63
CA GLU A 131 0.49 24.88 -12.68
C GLU A 131 -0.62 23.92 -13.15
N GLN A 132 -1.00 23.97 -14.42
CA GLN A 132 -2.01 23.06 -14.98
C GLN A 132 -1.58 21.60 -14.91
N LEU A 133 -0.32 21.30 -15.23
CA LEU A 133 0.24 19.95 -15.13
C LEU A 133 0.26 19.43 -13.69
N VAL A 134 0.65 20.27 -12.72
CA VAL A 134 0.66 19.90 -11.30
C VAL A 134 -0.76 19.65 -10.80
N ARG A 135 -1.74 20.49 -11.15
CA ARG A 135 -3.16 20.28 -10.78
C ARG A 135 -3.73 19.00 -11.37
N PHE A 136 -3.40 18.72 -12.64
CA PHE A 136 -3.78 17.47 -13.29
C PHE A 136 -3.15 16.27 -12.60
N ALA A 137 -1.84 16.30 -12.34
CA ALA A 137 -1.12 15.23 -11.65
C ALA A 137 -1.66 14.99 -10.24
N ALA A 138 -1.96 16.03 -9.48
CA ALA A 138 -2.58 15.92 -8.16
C ALA A 138 -3.95 15.23 -8.22
N THR A 139 -4.79 15.59 -9.20
CA THR A 139 -6.11 14.97 -9.41
C THR A 139 -5.98 13.49 -9.80
N LEU A 140 -5.05 13.19 -10.71
CA LEU A 140 -4.76 11.83 -11.15
C LEU A 140 -4.24 10.97 -9.98
N ASN A 141 -3.29 11.48 -9.21
CA ASN A 141 -2.77 10.84 -8.01
C ASN A 141 -3.89 10.53 -7.01
N GLN A 142 -4.73 11.51 -6.70
CA GLN A 142 -5.86 11.35 -5.77
C GLN A 142 -6.86 10.29 -6.25
N THR A 143 -7.12 10.25 -7.55
CA THR A 143 -8.01 9.24 -8.16
C THR A 143 -7.42 7.84 -8.04
N LEU A 144 -6.13 7.69 -8.34
CA LEU A 144 -5.41 6.41 -8.28
C LEU A 144 -5.33 5.88 -6.85
N ILE A 145 -5.01 6.73 -5.87
CA ILE A 145 -4.91 6.32 -4.46
C ILE A 145 -6.29 5.96 -3.88
N LEU A 146 -7.36 6.71 -4.24
CA LEU A 146 -8.73 6.37 -3.81
C LEU A 146 -9.17 5.00 -4.36
N ALA A 147 -8.97 4.76 -5.66
CA ALA A 147 -9.30 3.48 -6.27
C ALA A 147 -8.43 2.34 -5.70
N GLY A 148 -7.14 2.61 -5.50
CA GLY A 148 -6.18 1.69 -4.90
C GLY A 148 -6.58 1.29 -3.48
N GLU A 149 -6.84 2.25 -2.61
CA GLU A 149 -7.22 2.00 -1.21
C GLU A 149 -8.59 1.34 -1.08
N ALA A 150 -9.55 1.67 -1.94
CA ALA A 150 -10.83 0.97 -1.99
C ALA A 150 -10.63 -0.51 -2.35
N ALA A 151 -9.87 -0.81 -3.41
CA ALA A 151 -9.57 -2.18 -3.80
C ALA A 151 -8.76 -2.94 -2.73
N THR A 152 -7.72 -2.31 -2.16
CA THR A 152 -6.94 -2.86 -1.04
C THR A 152 -7.84 -3.18 0.15
N SER A 153 -8.75 -2.28 0.52
CA SER A 153 -9.66 -2.48 1.64
C SER A 153 -10.63 -3.65 1.42
N ILE A 154 -11.17 -3.80 0.20
CA ILE A 154 -11.97 -4.98 -0.18
C ILE A 154 -11.12 -6.25 -0.07
N GLY A 155 -9.89 -6.21 -0.57
CA GLY A 155 -8.93 -7.32 -0.48
C GLY A 155 -8.63 -7.72 0.97
N ILE A 156 -8.44 -6.74 1.86
CA ILE A 156 -8.26 -6.94 3.31
C ILE A 156 -9.51 -7.61 3.89
N VAL A 157 -10.72 -7.14 3.60
CA VAL A 157 -11.96 -7.77 4.10
C VAL A 157 -12.04 -9.23 3.65
N MET A 158 -11.82 -9.53 2.38
CA MET A 158 -11.90 -10.90 1.84
C MET A 158 -10.85 -11.83 2.46
N LEU A 159 -9.60 -11.35 2.60
CA LEU A 159 -8.53 -12.09 3.28
C LEU A 159 -8.88 -12.30 4.76
N ALA A 160 -9.38 -11.27 5.44
CA ALA A 160 -9.74 -11.32 6.84
C ALA A 160 -10.92 -12.27 7.12
N LEU A 161 -11.89 -12.37 6.21
CA LEU A 161 -12.97 -13.35 6.26
C LEU A 161 -12.44 -14.79 6.17
N ASP A 162 -11.44 -15.07 5.31
CA ASP A 162 -10.80 -16.39 5.27
C ASP A 162 -10.12 -16.75 6.61
N LEU A 163 -9.56 -15.75 7.30
CA LEU A 163 -8.92 -15.95 8.61
C LEU A 163 -9.91 -16.35 9.72
N LEU A 164 -11.21 -16.03 9.60
CA LEU A 164 -12.20 -16.36 10.63
C LEU A 164 -12.38 -17.86 10.84
N SER A 165 -12.10 -18.66 9.79
CA SER A 165 -12.20 -20.13 9.80
C SER A 165 -11.04 -20.83 10.53
N LEU A 166 -10.09 -20.07 11.06
CA LEU A 166 -8.81 -20.57 11.57
C LEU A 166 -8.75 -20.58 13.11
N GLU A 167 -7.57 -20.85 13.66
CA GLU A 167 -7.28 -20.82 15.10
C GLU A 167 -7.55 -19.44 15.74
N PRO A 168 -7.72 -19.35 17.07
CA PRO A 168 -8.20 -18.13 17.74
C PRO A 168 -7.38 -16.86 17.44
N LEU A 169 -6.05 -16.96 17.36
CA LEU A 169 -5.18 -15.83 17.05
C LEU A 169 -5.43 -15.29 15.63
N ALA A 170 -5.56 -16.18 14.65
CA ALA A 170 -5.87 -15.84 13.28
C ALA A 170 -7.29 -15.28 13.15
N ARG A 171 -8.25 -15.86 13.87
CA ARG A 171 -9.63 -15.36 13.90
C ARG A 171 -9.73 -13.94 14.46
N ALA A 172 -8.99 -13.63 15.52
CA ALA A 172 -8.94 -12.28 16.08
C ALA A 172 -8.34 -11.27 15.08
N ALA A 173 -7.25 -11.65 14.38
CA ALA A 173 -6.71 -10.84 13.29
C ALA A 173 -7.71 -10.69 12.13
N GLY A 174 -8.50 -11.72 11.84
CA GLY A 174 -9.60 -11.67 10.86
C GLY A 174 -10.70 -10.68 11.26
N ILE A 175 -11.14 -10.67 12.51
CA ILE A 175 -12.14 -9.70 12.99
C ILE A 175 -11.58 -8.28 12.85
N ALA A 176 -10.34 -8.05 13.31
CA ALA A 176 -9.69 -6.75 13.20
C ALA A 176 -9.56 -6.29 11.74
N GLY A 177 -9.23 -7.21 10.82
CA GLY A 177 -9.12 -6.92 9.39
C GLY A 177 -10.46 -6.58 8.73
N VAL A 178 -11.53 -7.28 9.10
CA VAL A 178 -12.88 -6.95 8.63
C VAL A 178 -13.29 -5.55 9.10
N VAL A 179 -13.09 -5.24 10.38
CA VAL A 179 -13.40 -3.91 10.93
C VAL A 179 -12.57 -2.83 10.24
N LEU A 180 -11.27 -3.05 10.07
CA LEU A 180 -10.38 -2.10 9.40
C LEU A 180 -10.78 -1.89 7.93
N GLY A 181 -10.89 -2.95 7.14
CA GLY A 181 -11.19 -2.83 5.70
C GLY A 181 -12.59 -2.28 5.44
N ALA A 182 -13.62 -2.78 6.13
CA ALA A 182 -14.98 -2.26 5.98
C ALA A 182 -15.10 -0.83 6.53
N GLY A 183 -14.46 -0.55 7.67
CA GLY A 183 -14.42 0.79 8.27
C GLY A 183 -13.76 1.80 7.33
N THR A 184 -12.64 1.45 6.70
CA THR A 184 -11.99 2.31 5.69
C THR A 184 -12.90 2.57 4.50
N LEU A 185 -13.58 1.55 3.94
CA LEU A 185 -14.51 1.76 2.83
C LEU A 185 -15.64 2.71 3.22
N VAL A 186 -16.27 2.51 4.38
CA VAL A 186 -17.31 3.40 4.89
C VAL A 186 -16.77 4.81 5.06
N ALA A 187 -15.59 4.98 5.67
CA ALA A 187 -14.99 6.28 5.90
C ALA A 187 -14.62 7.00 4.58
N LEU A 188 -14.10 6.28 3.58
CA LEU A 188 -13.80 6.83 2.25
C LEU A 188 -15.07 7.28 1.53
N PHE A 189 -16.09 6.42 1.43
CA PHE A 189 -17.30 6.73 0.67
C PHE A 189 -18.25 7.72 1.37
N SER A 190 -18.14 7.88 2.68
CA SER A 190 -18.86 8.92 3.44
C SER A 190 -18.13 10.27 3.45
N GLY A 191 -16.88 10.33 2.98
CA GLY A 191 -16.05 11.52 3.06
C GLY A 191 -15.47 11.79 4.46
N LEU A 192 -15.64 10.89 5.43
CA LEU A 192 -15.02 10.99 6.76
C LEU A 192 -13.50 10.82 6.70
N LEU A 193 -12.99 10.08 5.72
CA LEU A 193 -11.58 9.91 5.46
C LEU A 193 -11.21 10.52 4.11
N THR A 194 -10.47 11.62 4.14
CA THR A 194 -9.80 12.18 2.97
C THR A 194 -8.37 11.65 2.91
N LEU A 195 -7.95 11.10 1.76
CA LEU A 195 -6.59 10.59 1.56
C LEU A 195 -5.58 11.70 1.24
N HIS A 196 -5.65 12.82 1.98
CA HIS A 196 -4.53 13.75 2.09
C HIS A 196 -3.43 13.15 2.97
N LEU A 197 -2.25 13.78 3.05
CA LEU A 197 -1.10 13.25 3.78
C LEU A 197 -1.46 12.69 5.17
N HIS A 198 -2.20 13.45 5.98
CA HIS A 198 -2.57 13.02 7.33
C HIS A 198 -3.51 11.81 7.34
N GLY A 199 -4.57 11.83 6.52
CA GLY A 199 -5.50 10.70 6.42
C GLY A 199 -4.83 9.44 5.87
N MET A 200 -3.94 9.61 4.89
CA MET A 200 -3.13 8.51 4.35
C MET A 200 -2.17 7.94 5.41
N GLN A 201 -1.51 8.78 6.20
CA GLN A 201 -0.65 8.35 7.32
C GLN A 201 -1.44 7.56 8.37
N MET A 202 -2.61 8.05 8.77
CA MET A 202 -3.50 7.35 9.71
C MET A 202 -3.94 5.99 9.17
N LEU A 203 -4.40 5.94 7.91
CA LEU A 203 -4.81 4.70 7.27
C LEU A 203 -3.65 3.71 7.17
N PHE A 204 -2.49 4.18 6.69
CA PHE A 204 -1.30 3.35 6.57
C PHE A 204 -0.83 2.81 7.93
N ALA A 205 -0.88 3.62 9.00
CA ALA A 205 -0.55 3.16 10.34
C ALA A 205 -1.52 2.08 10.84
N ALA A 206 -2.83 2.26 10.63
CA ALA A 206 -3.83 1.26 10.99
C ALA A 206 -3.67 -0.05 10.22
N GLN A 207 -3.45 0.03 8.90
CA GLN A 207 -3.12 -1.12 8.06
C GLN A 207 -1.81 -1.77 8.49
N SER A 208 -0.80 -0.99 8.88
CA SER A 208 0.47 -1.50 9.37
C SER A 208 0.31 -2.34 10.63
N VAL A 209 -0.47 -1.86 11.62
CA VAL A 209 -0.77 -2.64 12.84
C VAL A 209 -1.45 -3.96 12.50
N TRP A 210 -2.38 -3.96 11.55
CA TRP A 210 -3.03 -5.19 11.12
C TRP A 210 -2.07 -6.14 10.38
N LEU A 211 -1.22 -5.62 9.50
CA LEU A 211 -0.20 -6.39 8.77
C LEU A 211 0.84 -7.02 9.72
N LEU A 212 1.26 -6.30 10.76
CA LEU A 212 2.12 -6.84 11.82
C LEU A 212 1.47 -8.07 12.46
N TRP A 213 0.19 -7.97 12.83
CA TRP A 213 -0.55 -9.07 13.43
C TRP A 213 -0.70 -10.24 12.44
N LEU A 214 -1.05 -9.97 11.18
CA LEU A 214 -1.09 -10.99 10.14
C LEU A 214 0.26 -11.69 9.98
N GLY A 215 1.37 -10.94 9.98
CA GLY A 215 2.72 -11.50 9.93
C GLY A 215 3.02 -12.43 11.13
N ILE A 216 2.61 -12.06 12.34
CA ILE A 216 2.71 -12.93 13.53
C ILE A 216 1.91 -14.23 13.34
N VAL A 217 0.69 -14.15 12.80
CA VAL A 217 -0.13 -15.33 12.47
C VAL A 217 0.59 -16.22 11.47
N VAL A 218 1.17 -15.65 10.40
CA VAL A 218 1.89 -16.38 9.36
C VAL A 218 3.13 -17.08 9.94
N VAL A 219 3.94 -16.39 10.76
CA VAL A 219 5.17 -16.95 11.34
C VAL A 219 4.88 -18.05 12.36
N ARG A 220 3.83 -17.89 13.18
CA ARG A 220 3.51 -18.83 14.27
C ARG A 220 2.85 -20.12 13.80
N ARG A 221 2.36 -20.19 12.56
CA ARG A 221 1.73 -21.41 12.09
C ARG A 221 2.76 -22.54 12.00
N PRO A 222 2.52 -23.66 12.70
CA PRO A 222 3.38 -24.82 12.58
C PRO A 222 3.37 -25.28 11.12
N SER A 223 4.55 -25.62 10.60
CA SER A 223 4.63 -26.52 9.47
C SER A 223 3.77 -27.72 9.81
N ARG A 224 2.71 -27.99 9.05
CA ARG A 224 2.03 -29.29 9.15
C ARG A 224 2.98 -30.34 8.57
N GLU A 225 3.99 -30.68 9.33
CA GLU A 225 4.87 -31.82 9.16
C GLU A 225 4.92 -32.53 10.50
N ALA A 226 4.64 -33.83 10.50
CA ALA A 226 4.72 -34.79 11.61
C ALA A 226 3.46 -35.11 12.45
N THR A 227 2.31 -35.33 11.81
CA THR A 227 1.36 -36.39 12.26
C THR A 227 0.76 -37.10 11.07
#